data_AF-A0A7M3XRT3-F1
#
_entry.id   AF-A0A7M3XRT3-F1
#
_cell.length_a   1.000
_cell.length_b   1.000
_cell.length_c   1.000
_cell.angle_alpha   90.00
_cell.angle_beta   90.00
_cell.angle_gamma   90.00
#
_symmetry.space_group_name_H-M   'P 1'
#
loop_
_entity.id
_entity.type
_entity.pdbx_description
1 polymer ?
#
loop_
_entity_poly.entity_id
_entity_poly.type
_entity_poly.pdbx_seq_one_letter_code
_entity_poly.pdbx_strand_id
1 'polypeptide(L)' 'MGGNRVLVIGGGGREHSLCLGLRQSPQVQELYCSPGNAGTSIIATNVELNL' A
#
# COMPACT_ATOMS: atom_id res chain seq x y z
N MET A 1 -0.80 0.67 -21.62
CA MET A 1 -1.69 1.35 -20.65
C MET A 1 -1.13 1.07 -19.27
N GLY A 2 -0.48 2.06 -18.64
CA GLY A 2 0.19 1.88 -17.34
C GLY A 2 -0.66 2.50 -16.24
N GLY A 3 -0.98 1.74 -15.21
CA GLY A 3 -1.65 2.27 -14.02
C GLY A 3 -0.64 2.77 -12.99
N ASN A 4 -1.13 3.47 -11.98
CA ASN A 4 -0.30 4.11 -10.97
C ASN A 4 0.26 3.06 -10.01
N ARG A 5 1.54 3.23 -9.64
CA ARG A 5 2.16 2.54 -8.52
C ARG A 5 2.13 3.46 -7.32
N VAL A 6 1.56 2.99 -6.21
CA VAL A 6 1.32 3.80 -5.02
C VAL A 6 2.09 3.21 -3.84
N LEU A 7 2.76 4.07 -3.07
CA LEU A 7 3.43 3.72 -1.82
C LEU A 7 2.77 4.48 -0.67
N VAL A 8 2.29 3.74 0.33
CA VAL A 8 1.75 4.28 1.59
C VAL A 8 2.83 4.23 2.67
N ILE A 9 3.09 5.35 3.35
CA ILE A 9 4.10 5.44 4.40
C ILE A 9 3.45 5.32 5.78
N GLY A 10 3.92 4.36 6.57
CA GLY A 10 3.46 4.01 7.91
C GLY A 10 3.08 2.53 8.04
N GLY A 11 2.64 2.15 9.24
CA GLY A 11 2.28 0.76 9.57
C GLY A 11 1.18 0.66 10.62
N GLY A 12 0.37 1.70 10.78
CA GLY A 12 -0.76 1.73 11.70
C GLY A 12 -2.07 1.29 11.05
N GLY A 13 -3.16 1.35 11.83
CA GLY A 13 -4.51 1.04 11.32
C GLY A 13 -5.00 2.02 10.24
N ARG A 14 -4.55 3.28 10.28
CA ARG A 14 -4.87 4.27 9.25
C ARG A 14 -4.30 3.88 7.90
N GLU A 15 -3.04 3.43 7.85
CA GLU A 15 -2.40 3.01 6.61
C GLU A 15 -3.04 1.75 6.04
N HIS A 16 -3.49 0.82 6.91
CA HIS A 16 -4.34 -0.29 6.50
C HIS A 16 -5.62 0.20 5.80
N SER A 17 -6.37 1.10 6.42
CA SER A 17 -7.61 1.64 5.83
C SER A 17 -7.37 2.37 4.51
N LEU A 18 -6.26 3.12 4.40
CA LEU A 18 -5.86 3.75 3.14
C LEU A 18 -5.57 2.70 2.06
N CYS A 19 -4.82 1.65 2.39
CA CYS A 19 -4.54 0.56 1.47
C CYS A 19 -5.83 -0.15 1.02
N LEU A 20 -6.80 -0.34 1.92
CA LEU A 20 -8.11 -0.94 1.58
C LEU A 20 -8.87 -0.13 0.53
N GLY A 21 -8.88 1.20 0.67
CA GLY A 21 -9.50 2.08 -0.32
C GLY A 21 -8.73 2.12 -1.65
N LEU A 22 -7.41 2.26 -1.59
CA LEU A 22 -6.55 2.34 -2.78
C LEU A 22 -6.60 1.06 -3.62
N ARG A 23 -6.72 -0.12 -3.00
CA ARG A 23 -6.76 -1.43 -3.67
C ARG A 23 -7.96 -1.60 -4.61
N GLN A 24 -9.02 -0.81 -4.40
CA GLN A 24 -10.25 -0.82 -5.20
C GLN A 24 -10.22 0.17 -6.36
N SER A 25 -9.24 1.08 -6.41
CA SER A 25 -9.16 2.08 -7.46
C SER A 25 -8.71 1.47 -8.78
N PRO A 26 -9.46 1.66 -9.89
CA PRO A 26 -9.05 1.16 -11.21
C PRO A 26 -7.80 1.87 -11.75
N GLN A 27 -7.38 2.99 -11.12
CA GLN A 27 -6.16 3.70 -11.48
C GLN A 27 -4.92 3.14 -10.79
N VAL A 28 -5.06 2.31 -9.75
CA VAL A 28 -3.94 1.74 -8.99
C VAL A 28 -3.61 0.36 -9.53
N GLN A 29 -2.41 0.22 -10.09
CA GLN A 29 -1.89 -1.04 -10.63
C GLN A 29 -1.09 -1.82 -9.58
N GLU A 30 -0.28 -1.12 -8.79
CA GLU A 30 0.53 -1.73 -7.73
C GLU A 30 0.43 -0.89 -6.46
N LEU A 31 0.33 -1.56 -5.32
CA LEU A 31 0.18 -0.93 -4.03
C LEU A 31 1.21 -1.48 -3.05
N TYR A 32 1.99 -0.58 -2.49
CA TYR A 32 3.06 -0.84 -1.55
C TYR A 32 2.81 -0.12 -0.22
N CYS A 33 3.34 -0.66 0.88
CA CYS A 33 3.30 -0.01 2.18
C CYS A 33 4.66 -0.15 2.89
N SER A 34 5.15 0.91 3.53
CA SER A 34 6.45 0.88 4.24
C SER A 34 6.36 1.54 5.62
N PRO A 35 6.77 0.87 6.72
CA PRO A 35 7.16 -0.54 6.77
C PRO A 35 5.96 -1.51 6.65
N GLY A 36 4.74 -0.99 6.79
CA GLY A 36 3.52 -1.79 6.85
C GLY A 36 3.38 -2.60 8.15
N ASN A 37 2.37 -3.46 8.19
CA ASN A 37 2.08 -4.41 9.25
C ASN A 37 1.46 -5.70 8.67
N ALA A 38 1.09 -6.65 9.54
CA ALA A 38 0.47 -7.92 9.13
C ALA A 38 -0.90 -7.76 8.43
N GLY A 39 -1.60 -6.64 8.66
CA GLY A 39 -2.84 -6.33 7.98
C GLY A 39 -2.62 -5.72 6.60
N THR A 40 -1.66 -4.80 6.44
CA THR A 40 -1.34 -4.22 5.13
C THR A 40 -0.76 -5.26 4.18
N SER A 41 -0.04 -6.28 4.68
CA SER A 41 0.49 -7.36 3.82
C SER A 41 -0.58 -8.23 3.16
N ILE A 42 -1.84 -8.15 3.60
CA ILE A 42 -2.96 -8.86 2.98
C ILE A 42 -3.47 -8.12 1.73
N ILE A 43 -3.23 -6.80 1.64
CA ILE A 43 -3.85 -5.89 0.66
C ILE A 43 -2.84 -5.11 -0.18
N ALA A 44 -1.59 -5.02 0.27
CA ALA A 44 -0.47 -4.32 -0.34
C ALA A 44 0.82 -5.12 -0.14
N THR A 45 1.87 -4.80 -0.91
CA THR A 45 3.20 -5.37 -0.68
C THR A 45 3.95 -4.52 0.34
N ASN A 46 4.27 -5.09 1.50
CA ASN A 46 5.13 -4.38 2.46
C ASN A 46 6.57 -4.34 1.93
N VAL A 47 7.19 -3.17 1.98
CA VAL A 47 8.57 -2.95 1.51
C VAL A 47 9.37 -2.20 2.56
N GLU A 48 10.66 -2.48 2.60
CA GLU A 48 11.64 -1.71 3.35
C GLU A 48 12.26 -0.65 2.43
N LEU A 49 12.48 0.55 2.96
CA LEU A 49 13.12 1.64 2.22
C LEU A 49 14.55 1.83 2.72
N ASN A 50 15.51 1.84 1.79
CA ASN A 50 16.87 2.28 2.06
C ASN A 50 16.93 3.79 1.83
N LEU A 51 16.80 4.57 2.92
CA LEU A 51 16.90 6.03 2.92
C LEU A 51 18.30 6.50 3.31
#